data_AF-A0A5K3FB29-F1
#
_entry.id   AF-A0A5K3FB29-F1
#
_cell.length_a   1.000
_cell.length_b   1.000
_cell.length_c   1.000
_cell.angle_alpha   90.00
_cell.angle_beta   90.00
_cell.angle_gamma   90.00
#
_symmetry.space_group_name_H-M   'P 1'
#
loop_
_entity.id
_entity.type
_entity.pdbx_description
1 polymer ?
#
loop_
_entity_poly.entity_id
_entity_poly.type
_entity_poly.pdbx_seq_one_letter_code
_entity_poly.pdbx_strand_id
1 'polypeptide(L)'
;MRMQMALYFNVEDVVDRAVRKVRRSGQASSTDVSHESWEASLLRFSHHFGLNVPLYTHFTSPIRRYADLLVHRQLADLLGCGHWSCPKAPGTTTSRSPVCPPKRLTVQAAWCNRMRRETRRAQEESQQLFLAAWVKSNGSIQDKAVVLNFGGGKIQLLIPSCGLILTHQLQKFCPAASTWQMSTRCDPHETEQGSVRRSPLLTVKWRADGDSEQGDTVNLSVLSVCPVQLTCSSRGFYVKAELLSPKQAETSTGSSCTV
;
A
#
# COMPACT_ATOMS: atom_id res chain seq x y z
N MET A 1 -12.58 1.55 8.89
CA MET A 1 -12.94 1.69 7.46
C MET A 1 -11.73 1.22 6.65
N ARG A 2 -11.79 0.06 5.97
CA ARG A 2 -10.65 -0.41 5.15
C ARG A 2 -10.62 0.40 3.86
N MET A 3 -9.49 1.05 3.57
CA MET A 3 -9.28 1.81 2.34
C MET A 3 -9.39 0.85 1.14
N GLN A 4 -10.43 1.02 0.34
CA GLN A 4 -10.62 0.25 -0.88
C GLN A 4 -9.77 0.87 -1.99
N MET A 5 -9.08 0.04 -2.76
CA MET A 5 -8.38 0.52 -3.95
C MET A 5 -9.37 1.12 -4.94
N ALA A 6 -8.97 2.22 -5.60
CA ALA A 6 -9.71 2.76 -6.73
C ALA A 6 -9.65 1.76 -7.91
N LEU A 7 -10.81 1.20 -8.25
CA LEU A 7 -10.99 0.21 -9.32
C LEU A 7 -11.75 0.83 -10.48
N TYR A 8 -11.44 0.42 -11.70
CA TYR A 8 -12.30 0.69 -12.85
C TYR A 8 -13.62 -0.07 -12.68
N PHE A 9 -14.73 0.58 -13.04
CA PHE A 9 -16.07 0.01 -12.97
C PHE A 9 -16.90 0.45 -14.17
N ASN A 10 -17.96 -0.32 -14.47
CA ASN A 10 -19.00 0.10 -15.37
C ASN A 10 -20.07 0.87 -14.58
N VAL A 11 -20.54 2.00 -15.11
CA VAL A 11 -21.57 2.84 -14.47
C VAL A 11 -22.88 2.08 -14.30
N GLU A 12 -23.30 1.33 -15.32
CA GLU A 12 -24.55 0.56 -15.27
C GLU A 12 -24.56 -0.46 -14.12
N ASP A 13 -23.43 -1.15 -13.88
CA ASP A 13 -23.31 -2.09 -12.77
C ASP A 13 -23.37 -1.41 -11.39
N VAL A 14 -22.91 -0.16 -11.30
CA VAL A 14 -22.92 0.62 -10.06
C VAL A 14 -24.34 1.08 -9.78
N VAL A 15 -25.06 1.58 -10.79
CA VAL A 15 -26.47 1.94 -10.71
C VAL A 15 -27.31 0.72 -10.33
N ASP A 16 -27.12 -0.42 -10.98
CA ASP A 16 -27.82 -1.66 -10.65
C ASP A 16 -27.58 -2.13 -9.21
N ARG A 17 -26.34 -1.97 -8.71
CA ARG A 17 -26.00 -2.27 -7.32
C ARG A 17 -26.66 -1.32 -6.34
N ALA A 18 -26.70 -0.02 -6.66
CA ALA A 18 -27.38 0.98 -5.86
C ALA A 18 -28.88 0.68 -5.76
N VAL A 19 -29.54 0.44 -6.91
CA VAL A 19 -30.96 0.10 -7.00
C VAL A 19 -31.27 -1.18 -6.21
N ARG A 20 -30.46 -2.24 -6.36
CA ARG A 20 -30.62 -3.48 -5.59
C ARG A 20 -30.47 -3.27 -4.08
N LYS A 21 -29.59 -2.37 -3.65
CA LYS A 21 -29.38 -2.06 -2.23
C LYS A 21 -30.58 -1.33 -1.64
N VAL A 22 -31.13 -0.34 -2.35
CA VAL A 22 -32.34 0.39 -1.95
C VAL A 22 -33.55 -0.56 -1.83
N ARG A 23 -33.74 -1.46 -2.80
CA ARG A 23 -34.81 -2.46 -2.77
C ARG A 23 -34.70 -3.44 -1.60
N ARG A 24 -33.49 -3.74 -1.13
CA ARG A 24 -33.23 -4.65 0.01
C ARG A 24 -33.38 -3.97 1.37
N SER A 25 -33.26 -2.64 1.47
CA SER A 25 -33.40 -1.90 2.73
C SER A 25 -34.85 -1.63 3.17
N GLY A 26 -35.85 -2.25 2.53
CA GLY A 26 -37.23 -2.25 3.02
C GLY A 26 -38.04 -0.96 2.81
N GLN A 27 -37.48 0.07 2.15
CA GLN A 27 -38.26 1.18 1.60
C GLN A 27 -38.92 0.73 0.29
N ALA A 28 -39.93 -0.13 0.41
CA ALA A 28 -40.79 -0.54 -0.69
C ALA A 28 -42.16 0.12 -0.52
N SER A 29 -42.28 1.39 -0.92
CA SER A 29 -43.54 1.94 -1.39
C SER A 29 -43.31 3.07 -2.40
N SER A 30 -44.05 2.99 -3.49
CA SER A 30 -44.14 3.94 -4.62
C SER A 30 -42.99 3.97 -5.63
N THR A 31 -43.42 4.10 -6.88
CA THR A 31 -42.71 4.00 -8.16
C THR A 31 -41.78 5.17 -8.49
N ASP A 32 -41.47 6.03 -7.52
CA ASP A 32 -40.56 7.16 -7.70
C ASP A 32 -39.26 6.92 -6.90
N VAL A 33 -38.33 6.19 -7.50
CA VAL A 33 -36.92 6.38 -7.12
C VAL A 33 -36.56 7.77 -7.63
N SER A 34 -36.62 8.77 -6.76
CA SER A 34 -36.26 10.15 -7.12
C SER A 34 -34.89 10.17 -7.80
N HIS A 35 -34.75 10.99 -8.85
CA HIS A 35 -33.52 11.13 -9.63
C HIS A 35 -32.29 11.39 -8.73
N GLU A 36 -32.50 12.13 -7.64
CA GLU A 36 -31.50 12.44 -6.62
C GLU A 36 -30.98 11.21 -5.86
N SER A 37 -31.79 10.16 -5.71
CA SER A 37 -31.44 8.97 -4.90
C SER A 37 -30.38 8.09 -5.56
N TRP A 38 -30.48 7.91 -6.89
CA TRP A 38 -29.50 7.10 -7.62
C TRP A 38 -28.22 7.89 -7.92
N GLU A 39 -28.31 9.20 -8.18
CA GLU A 39 -27.14 10.08 -8.34
C GLU A 39 -26.32 10.14 -7.06
N ALA A 40 -26.97 10.39 -5.91
CA ALA A 40 -26.31 10.37 -4.61
C ALA A 40 -25.68 9.00 -4.31
N SER A 41 -26.35 7.92 -4.69
CA SER A 41 -25.81 6.56 -4.55
C SER A 41 -24.61 6.33 -5.48
N LEU A 42 -24.67 6.75 -6.74
CA LEU A 42 -23.59 6.63 -7.71
C LEU A 42 -22.37 7.40 -7.26
N LEU A 43 -22.55 8.65 -6.83
CA LEU A 43 -21.49 9.50 -6.28
C LEU A 43 -20.87 8.87 -5.04
N ARG A 44 -21.68 8.23 -4.18
CA ARG A 44 -21.17 7.49 -3.01
C ARG A 44 -20.31 6.28 -3.38
N PHE A 45 -20.64 5.57 -4.46
CA PHE A 45 -19.89 4.38 -4.91
C PHE A 45 -18.70 4.69 -5.82
N SER A 46 -18.67 5.88 -6.43
CA SER A 46 -17.64 6.30 -7.39
C SER A 46 -16.66 7.34 -6.86
N HIS A 47 -16.87 7.84 -5.64
CA HIS A 47 -16.01 8.83 -5.01
C HIS A 47 -14.55 8.38 -4.90
N HIS A 48 -13.63 9.21 -5.39
CA HIS A 48 -12.20 8.94 -5.35
C HIS A 48 -11.55 9.57 -4.10
N PHE A 49 -11.40 8.76 -3.05
CA PHE A 49 -10.89 9.20 -1.74
C PHE A 49 -9.59 10.02 -1.81
N GLY A 50 -8.59 9.56 -2.56
CA GLY A 50 -7.27 10.23 -2.60
C GLY A 50 -7.24 11.56 -3.37
N LEU A 51 -8.25 11.85 -4.18
CA LEU A 51 -8.35 13.10 -4.94
C LEU A 51 -9.50 13.98 -4.45
N ASN A 52 -10.31 13.49 -3.51
CA ASN A 52 -11.52 14.13 -3.03
C ASN A 52 -12.46 14.60 -4.16
N VAL A 53 -12.61 13.79 -5.21
CA VAL A 53 -13.51 14.08 -6.34
C VAL A 53 -14.62 13.05 -6.47
N PRO A 54 -15.82 13.47 -6.91
CA PRO A 54 -16.95 12.56 -7.08
C PRO A 54 -16.74 11.50 -8.16
N LEU A 55 -16.10 11.85 -9.26
CA LEU A 55 -15.87 10.99 -10.42
C LEU A 55 -14.44 11.17 -10.92
N TYR A 56 -13.80 10.07 -11.30
CA TYR A 56 -12.45 10.09 -11.84
C TYR A 56 -12.26 8.95 -12.85
N THR A 57 -11.58 9.25 -13.96
CA THR A 57 -11.16 8.26 -14.94
C THR A 57 -9.81 8.63 -15.55
N HIS A 58 -9.09 7.66 -16.10
CA HIS A 58 -7.85 7.91 -16.80
C HIS A 58 -8.09 8.16 -18.30
N PHE A 59 -7.32 9.09 -18.88
CA PHE A 59 -7.47 9.48 -20.29
C PHE A 59 -6.13 9.78 -20.99
N THR A 60 -5.12 10.26 -20.26
CA THR A 60 -3.95 10.94 -20.82
C THR A 60 -2.84 10.04 -21.38
N SER A 61 -2.97 8.71 -21.35
CA SER A 61 -1.90 7.78 -21.75
C SER A 61 -2.40 6.49 -22.42
N PRO A 62 -3.16 6.58 -23.55
CA PRO A 62 -3.70 5.42 -24.26
C PRO A 62 -2.63 4.44 -24.79
N ILE A 63 -1.39 4.91 -24.98
CA ILE A 63 -0.26 4.05 -25.37
C ILE A 63 0.12 3.07 -24.26
N ARG A 64 0.01 3.48 -22.98
CA ARG A 64 0.49 2.71 -21.83
C ARG A 64 -0.64 2.06 -21.03
N ARG A 65 -1.89 2.50 -21.20
CA ARG A 65 -3.04 2.03 -20.42
C ARG A 65 -4.22 1.68 -21.33
N TYR A 66 -4.64 0.42 -21.29
CA TYR A 66 -5.82 -0.03 -22.04
C TYR A 66 -7.11 0.65 -21.58
N ALA A 67 -7.22 1.01 -20.28
CA ALA A 67 -8.36 1.75 -19.75
C ALA A 67 -8.54 3.10 -20.44
N ASP A 68 -7.46 3.86 -20.65
CA ASP A 68 -7.49 5.14 -21.38
C ASP A 68 -7.97 4.91 -22.81
N LEU A 69 -7.49 3.86 -23.48
CA LEU A 69 -7.92 3.51 -24.83
C LEU A 69 -9.43 3.23 -24.92
N LEU A 70 -10.03 2.59 -23.90
CA LEU A 70 -11.48 2.42 -23.82
C LEU A 70 -12.21 3.77 -23.69
N VAL A 71 -11.71 4.66 -22.84
CA VAL A 71 -12.29 6.00 -22.66
C VAL A 71 -12.16 6.83 -23.94
N HIS A 72 -11.01 6.77 -24.63
CA HIS A 72 -10.81 7.42 -25.93
C HIS A 72 -11.82 6.93 -26.98
N ARG A 73 -12.08 5.62 -27.04
CA ARG A 73 -13.11 5.05 -27.93
C ARG A 73 -14.51 5.54 -27.57
N GLN A 74 -14.89 5.46 -26.29
CA GLN A 74 -16.19 5.94 -25.81
C GLN A 74 -16.39 7.43 -26.11
N LEU A 75 -15.37 8.26 -25.92
CA LEU A 75 -15.43 9.69 -26.20
C LEU A 75 -15.54 9.97 -27.70
N ALA A 76 -14.77 9.26 -28.54
CA ALA A 76 -14.85 9.40 -30.00
C ALA A 76 -16.24 9.03 -30.54
N ASP A 77 -16.87 8.00 -29.98
CA ASP A 77 -18.23 7.59 -30.35
C ASP A 77 -19.28 8.61 -29.88
N LEU A 78 -19.12 9.20 -28.70
CA LEU A 78 -19.98 10.28 -28.20
C LEU A 78 -19.89 11.56 -29.05
N LEU A 79 -18.70 11.87 -29.54
CA LEU A 79 -18.44 13.02 -30.41
C LEU A 79 -18.75 12.73 -31.89
N GLY A 80 -19.08 11.49 -32.25
CA GLY A 80 -19.34 11.10 -33.63
C GLY A 80 -18.11 11.15 -34.55
N CYS A 81 -16.90 11.19 -33.99
CA CYS A 81 -15.63 11.27 -34.73
C CYS A 81 -14.86 9.94 -34.77
N GLY A 82 -15.46 8.85 -34.28
CA GLY A 82 -14.86 7.52 -34.29
C GLY A 82 -14.82 6.90 -35.69
N HIS A 83 -13.63 6.67 -36.23
CA HIS A 83 -13.40 5.89 -37.47
C HIS A 83 -13.94 4.44 -37.36
N TRP A 84 -14.15 3.92 -36.15
CA TRP A 84 -14.75 2.60 -35.89
C TRP A 84 -16.28 2.57 -36.04
N SER A 85 -16.91 3.73 -36.26
CA SER A 85 -18.29 3.77 -36.69
C SER A 85 -18.36 3.22 -38.11
N CYS A 86 -18.67 1.93 -38.26
CA CYS A 86 -19.04 1.36 -39.55
C CYS A 86 -20.09 2.29 -40.21
N PRO A 87 -19.98 2.59 -41.52
CA PRO A 87 -21.01 3.34 -42.21
C PRO A 87 -22.35 2.67 -41.97
N LYS A 88 -23.27 3.38 -41.30
CA LYS A 88 -24.63 2.88 -41.11
C LYS A 88 -25.23 2.68 -42.49
N ALA A 89 -25.69 1.46 -42.80
CA ALA A 89 -26.43 1.22 -44.03
C ALA A 89 -27.63 2.19 -44.10
N PRO A 90 -27.85 2.89 -45.22
CA PRO A 90 -28.93 3.86 -45.34
C PRO A 90 -30.27 3.12 -45.20
N GLY A 91 -30.99 3.37 -44.09
CA GLY A 91 -32.32 2.80 -43.84
C GLY A 91 -32.58 2.27 -42.42
N THR A 92 -31.58 2.16 -41.55
CA THR A 92 -31.79 1.71 -40.17
C THR A 92 -31.90 2.89 -39.19
N THR A 93 -33.12 3.34 -38.95
CA THR A 93 -33.50 4.12 -37.76
C THR A 93 -33.49 3.20 -36.54
N THR A 94 -32.31 2.84 -36.05
CA THR A 94 -32.18 2.00 -34.86
C THR A 94 -31.42 2.75 -33.77
N SER A 95 -32.08 2.87 -32.63
CA SER A 95 -31.58 3.22 -31.29
C SER A 95 -30.05 3.16 -31.15
N ARG A 96 -29.46 4.18 -30.51
CA ARG A 96 -28.05 4.23 -30.04
C ARG A 96 -27.68 2.93 -29.32
N SER A 97 -27.22 1.92 -30.07
CA SER A 97 -26.71 0.69 -29.47
C SER A 97 -25.39 1.04 -28.78
N PRO A 98 -25.22 0.76 -27.48
CA PRO A 98 -23.97 1.02 -26.82
C PRO A 98 -22.86 0.20 -27.48
N VAL A 99 -21.75 0.87 -27.78
CA VAL A 99 -20.54 0.41 -28.50
C VAL A 99 -20.02 -0.96 -28.04
N CYS A 100 -20.32 -1.34 -26.80
CA CYS A 100 -20.21 -2.70 -26.30
C CYS A 100 -21.39 -2.98 -25.37
N PRO A 101 -22.01 -4.17 -25.42
CA PRO A 101 -23.00 -4.56 -24.42
C PRO A 101 -22.36 -4.47 -23.02
N PRO A 102 -23.10 -3.98 -22.01
CA PRO A 102 -22.54 -3.58 -20.72
C PRO A 102 -21.82 -4.71 -19.98
N LYS A 103 -22.28 -5.95 -20.17
CA LYS A 103 -21.63 -7.16 -19.66
C LYS A 103 -20.17 -7.30 -20.14
N ARG A 104 -19.81 -6.81 -21.33
CA ARG A 104 -18.44 -6.86 -21.87
C ARG A 104 -17.53 -5.80 -21.24
N LEU A 105 -18.04 -4.58 -21.00
CA LEU A 105 -17.27 -3.50 -20.37
C LEU A 105 -16.89 -3.84 -18.92
N THR A 106 -17.80 -4.48 -18.19
CA THR A 106 -17.53 -4.98 -16.83
C THR A 106 -16.35 -5.94 -16.79
N VAL A 107 -16.31 -6.90 -17.73
CA VAL A 107 -15.23 -7.88 -17.84
C VAL A 107 -13.91 -7.19 -18.20
N GLN A 108 -13.94 -6.22 -19.13
CA GLN A 108 -12.76 -5.44 -19.50
C GLN A 108 -12.23 -4.59 -18.33
N ALA A 109 -13.13 -3.96 -17.56
CA ALA A 109 -12.76 -3.20 -16.36
C ALA A 109 -12.12 -4.10 -15.30
N ALA A 110 -12.71 -5.28 -15.04
CA ALA A 110 -12.16 -6.28 -14.13
C ALA A 110 -10.76 -6.76 -14.58
N TRP A 111 -10.58 -6.99 -15.88
CA TRP A 111 -9.28 -7.33 -16.47
C TRP A 111 -8.25 -6.23 -16.25
N CYS A 112 -8.61 -4.96 -16.55
CA CYS A 112 -7.72 -3.82 -16.33
C CYS A 112 -7.29 -3.69 -14.87
N ASN A 113 -8.22 -3.91 -13.93
CA ASN A 113 -7.93 -3.88 -12.49
C ASN A 113 -6.96 -4.99 -12.08
N ARG A 114 -7.19 -6.21 -12.57
CA ARG A 114 -6.29 -7.35 -12.32
C ARG A 114 -4.89 -7.05 -12.87
N MET A 115 -4.78 -6.71 -14.15
CA MET A 115 -3.49 -6.45 -14.79
C MET A 115 -2.73 -5.28 -14.16
N ARG A 116 -3.44 -4.22 -13.74
CA ARG A 116 -2.83 -3.11 -12.99
C ARG A 116 -2.17 -3.60 -11.70
N ARG A 117 -2.84 -4.46 -10.94
CA ARG A 117 -2.31 -5.02 -9.69
C ARG A 117 -1.12 -5.94 -9.95
N GLU A 118 -1.22 -6.84 -10.93
CA GLU A 118 -0.13 -7.76 -11.24
C GLU A 118 1.11 -7.01 -11.79
N THR A 119 0.91 -5.99 -12.62
CA THR A 119 2.02 -5.15 -13.12
C THR A 119 2.71 -4.40 -11.99
N ARG A 120 1.94 -3.83 -11.06
CA ARG A 120 2.50 -3.17 -9.88
C ARG A 120 3.30 -4.14 -9.01
N ARG A 121 2.78 -5.35 -8.80
CA ARG A 121 3.47 -6.39 -8.04
C ARG A 121 4.79 -6.79 -8.72
N ALA A 122 4.78 -7.04 -10.02
CA ALA A 122 5.98 -7.36 -10.78
C ALA A 122 7.03 -6.22 -10.72
N GLN A 123 6.58 -4.97 -10.77
CA GLN A 123 7.46 -3.81 -10.61
C GLN A 123 8.09 -3.76 -9.20
N GLU A 124 7.28 -3.93 -8.15
CA GLU A 124 7.75 -3.96 -6.76
C GLU A 124 8.75 -5.12 -6.51
N GLU A 125 8.44 -6.32 -7.02
CA GLU A 125 9.32 -7.49 -6.93
C GLU A 125 10.64 -7.28 -7.69
N SER A 126 10.61 -6.65 -8.86
CA SER A 126 11.81 -6.30 -9.62
C SER A 126 12.70 -5.32 -8.84
N GLN A 127 12.12 -4.26 -8.28
CA GLN A 127 12.85 -3.29 -7.46
C GLN A 127 13.50 -3.95 -6.23
N GLN A 128 12.76 -4.83 -5.55
CA GLN A 128 13.29 -5.58 -4.40
C GLN A 128 14.45 -6.50 -4.78
N LEU A 129 14.35 -7.18 -5.92
CA LEU A 129 15.42 -8.07 -6.42
C LEU A 129 16.71 -7.30 -6.70
N PHE A 130 16.62 -6.18 -7.42
CA PHE A 130 17.80 -5.36 -7.75
C PHE A 130 18.42 -4.73 -6.50
N LEU A 131 17.59 -4.28 -5.55
CA LEU A 131 18.08 -3.76 -4.29
C LEU A 131 18.79 -4.85 -3.46
N ALA A 132 18.23 -6.05 -3.39
CA ALA A 132 18.86 -7.17 -2.71
C ALA A 132 20.19 -7.57 -3.38
N ALA A 133 20.27 -7.51 -4.71
CA ALA A 133 21.51 -7.74 -5.44
C ALA A 133 22.57 -6.67 -5.14
N TRP A 134 22.16 -5.40 -5.05
CA TRP A 134 23.04 -4.29 -4.67
C TRP A 134 23.54 -4.41 -3.22
N VAL A 135 22.68 -4.79 -2.27
CA VAL A 135 23.13 -5.07 -0.89
C VAL A 135 24.13 -6.21 -0.87
N LYS A 136 23.91 -7.25 -1.69
CA LYS A 136 24.80 -8.40 -1.79
C LYS A 136 26.18 -8.03 -2.35
N SER A 137 26.26 -7.16 -3.36
CA SER A 137 27.54 -6.72 -3.93
C SER A 137 28.37 -5.86 -2.97
N ASN A 138 27.70 -5.10 -2.09
CA ASN A 138 28.38 -4.29 -1.06
C ASN A 138 28.72 -5.10 0.21
N GLY A 139 28.28 -6.36 0.30
CA GLY A 139 28.50 -7.23 1.47
C GLY A 139 27.57 -6.89 2.64
N SER A 140 27.82 -5.77 3.31
CA SER A 140 26.97 -5.26 4.39
C SER A 140 26.92 -3.74 4.38
N ILE A 141 25.73 -3.17 4.58
CA ILE A 141 25.52 -1.72 4.61
C ILE A 141 24.95 -1.35 5.97
N GLN A 142 25.50 -0.32 6.60
CA GLN A 142 24.97 0.20 7.85
C GLN A 142 24.06 1.39 7.57
N ASP A 143 22.90 1.42 8.21
CA ASP A 143 21.93 2.50 8.03
C ASP A 143 21.06 2.69 9.28
N LYS A 144 20.28 3.78 9.30
CA LYS A 144 19.30 4.06 10.34
C LYS A 144 17.94 3.52 9.92
N ALA A 145 17.34 2.70 10.77
CA ALA A 145 15.96 2.22 10.59
C ALA A 145 15.02 2.89 11.60
N VAL A 146 13.77 3.06 11.20
CA VAL A 146 12.67 3.54 12.05
C VAL A 146 11.77 2.36 12.37
N VAL A 147 11.47 2.17 13.65
CA VAL A 147 10.55 1.12 14.09
C VAL A 147 9.12 1.51 13.76
N LEU A 148 8.43 0.73 12.91
CA LEU A 148 7.04 1.00 12.53
C LEU A 148 6.05 0.38 13.51
N ASN A 149 6.27 -0.89 13.88
CA ASN A 149 5.33 -1.61 14.72
C ASN A 149 5.97 -2.85 15.37
N PHE A 150 5.38 -3.31 16.45
CA PHE A 150 5.68 -4.58 17.12
C PHE A 150 4.45 -5.49 17.07
N GLY A 151 4.63 -6.78 16.76
CA GLY A 151 3.51 -7.72 16.75
C GLY A 151 3.93 -9.18 16.78
N GLY A 152 3.38 -9.96 17.71
CA GLY A 152 3.57 -11.42 17.76
C GLY A 152 5.03 -11.89 17.76
N GLY A 153 5.92 -11.18 18.47
CA GLY A 153 7.37 -11.46 18.49
C GLY A 153 8.13 -10.98 17.26
N LYS A 154 7.48 -10.22 16.37
CA LYS A 154 8.08 -9.59 15.18
C LYS A 154 8.21 -8.08 15.38
N ILE A 155 9.21 -7.51 14.72
CA ILE A 155 9.43 -6.08 14.57
C ILE A 155 9.31 -5.71 13.10
N GLN A 156 8.60 -4.61 12.82
CA GLN A 156 8.52 -4.00 11.50
C GLN A 156 9.39 -2.75 11.48
N LEU A 157 10.27 -2.67 10.49
CA LEU A 157 11.28 -1.63 10.34
C LEU A 157 11.11 -0.96 8.99
N LEU A 158 11.27 0.36 8.96
CA LEU A 158 11.39 1.16 7.75
C LEU A 158 12.83 1.66 7.65
N ILE A 159 13.50 1.41 6.53
CA ILE A 159 14.81 1.97 6.21
C ILE A 159 14.57 3.13 5.24
N PRO A 160 14.67 4.40 5.67
CA PRO A 160 14.28 5.54 4.86
C PRO A 160 15.11 5.72 3.58
N SER A 161 16.42 5.46 3.65
CA SER A 161 17.36 5.57 2.53
C SER A 161 16.99 4.68 1.34
N CYS A 162 16.63 3.43 1.62
CA CYS A 162 16.30 2.41 0.63
C CYS A 162 14.78 2.28 0.38
N GLY A 163 13.94 2.95 1.18
CA GLY A 163 12.48 2.79 1.12
C GLY A 163 11.98 1.38 1.45
N LEU A 164 12.78 0.58 2.20
CA LEU A 164 12.48 -0.81 2.50
C LEU A 164 11.68 -0.94 3.79
N ILE A 165 10.60 -1.73 3.72
CA ILE A 165 9.87 -2.18 4.90
C ILE A 165 10.22 -3.65 5.15
N LEU A 166 10.89 -3.92 6.25
CA LEU A 166 11.30 -5.27 6.65
C LEU A 166 10.53 -5.72 7.88
N THR A 167 10.10 -6.99 7.88
CA THR A 167 9.50 -7.62 9.06
C THR A 167 10.40 -8.77 9.50
N HIS A 168 10.96 -8.67 10.70
CA HIS A 168 11.86 -9.68 11.26
C HIS A 168 11.35 -10.22 12.58
N GLN A 169 11.72 -11.46 12.89
CA GLN A 169 11.55 -12.01 14.23
C GLN A 169 12.59 -11.39 15.16
N LEU A 170 12.20 -11.04 16.40
CA LEU A 170 13.09 -10.38 17.35
C LEU A 170 14.40 -11.14 17.58
N GLN A 171 14.32 -12.48 17.66
CA GLN A 171 15.49 -13.34 17.81
C GLN A 171 16.49 -13.21 16.65
N LYS A 172 16.00 -13.02 15.41
CA LYS A 172 16.86 -12.85 14.23
C LYS A 172 17.34 -11.42 14.06
N PHE A 173 16.60 -10.45 14.61
CA PHE A 173 16.94 -9.03 14.56
C PHE A 173 18.04 -8.67 15.56
N CYS A 174 18.03 -9.28 16.75
CA CYS A 174 19.01 -9.04 17.81
C CYS A 174 19.88 -10.28 18.09
N PRO A 175 20.69 -10.78 17.12
CA PRO A 175 21.48 -12.00 17.33
C PRO A 175 22.57 -11.82 18.39
N ALA A 176 23.12 -10.60 18.52
CA ALA A 176 24.18 -10.27 19.48
C ALA A 176 23.68 -9.87 20.87
N ALA A 177 22.36 -9.77 21.08
CA ALA A 177 21.80 -9.37 22.38
C ALA A 177 21.77 -10.55 23.35
N SER A 178 22.03 -10.29 24.63
CA SER A 178 21.97 -11.30 25.69
C SER A 178 20.53 -11.61 26.08
N THR A 179 19.70 -10.57 26.24
CA THR A 179 18.27 -10.69 26.59
C THR A 179 17.48 -9.58 25.92
N TRP A 180 16.28 -9.92 25.44
CA TRP A 180 15.29 -8.94 24.97
C TRP A 180 13.97 -9.16 25.70
N GLN A 181 13.33 -8.07 26.11
CA GLN A 181 12.02 -8.09 26.78
C GLN A 181 11.10 -7.06 26.16
N MET A 182 9.88 -7.50 25.82
CA MET A 182 8.81 -6.61 25.40
C MET A 182 8.03 -6.20 26.64
N SER A 183 8.07 -4.92 26.97
CA SER A 183 7.25 -4.32 28.02
C SER A 183 6.23 -3.37 27.40
N THR A 184 5.23 -3.01 28.18
CA THR A 184 4.32 -1.92 27.83
C THR A 184 4.67 -0.72 28.68
N ARG A 185 5.01 0.40 28.04
CA ARG A 185 5.14 1.67 28.73
C ARG A 185 3.73 2.21 28.99
N CYS A 186 3.46 2.57 30.24
CA CYS A 186 2.28 3.34 30.61
C CYS A 186 2.70 4.80 30.60
N ASP A 187 2.17 5.58 29.66
CA ASP A 187 2.42 7.02 29.64
C ASP A 187 1.57 7.68 30.74
N PRO A 188 2.16 8.39 31.72
CA PRO A 188 1.42 8.94 32.86
C PRO A 188 0.63 10.21 32.53
N HIS A 189 0.73 10.74 31.31
CA HIS A 189 -0.04 11.90 30.86
C HIS A 189 -1.20 11.46 29.97
N GLU A 190 -2.38 11.95 30.37
CA GLU A 190 -3.72 11.83 29.75
C GLU A 190 -4.53 10.57 30.08
N THR A 191 -5.50 10.73 30.99
CA THR A 191 -6.91 10.79 30.56
C THR A 191 -7.86 11.28 31.67
N GLU A 192 -8.69 12.29 31.38
CA GLU A 192 -10.00 12.50 32.06
C GLU A 192 -11.03 11.41 31.67
N GLN A 193 -10.65 10.44 30.83
CA GLN A 193 -11.46 9.30 30.40
C GLN A 193 -10.66 7.99 30.45
N GLY A 194 -10.17 7.58 31.63
CA GLY A 194 -9.95 6.20 32.08
C GLY A 194 -9.23 5.15 31.20
N SER A 195 -8.62 5.48 30.06
CA SER A 195 -7.96 4.53 29.17
C SER A 195 -6.46 4.78 29.14
N VAL A 196 -5.71 4.05 29.96
CA VAL A 196 -4.24 4.10 29.97
C VAL A 196 -3.71 3.66 28.61
N ARG A 197 -3.12 4.58 27.86
CA ARG A 197 -2.49 4.29 26.58
C ARG A 197 -1.21 3.48 26.83
N ARG A 198 -1.26 2.19 26.47
CA ARG A 198 -0.10 1.29 26.55
C ARG A 198 0.67 1.34 25.23
N SER A 199 1.91 1.83 25.28
CA SER A 199 2.80 1.84 24.13
C SER A 199 3.80 0.67 24.24
N PRO A 200 3.96 -0.16 23.19
CA PRO A 200 4.91 -1.26 23.22
C PRO A 200 6.35 -0.72 23.25
N LEU A 201 7.16 -1.28 24.15
CA LEU A 201 8.56 -0.93 24.37
C LEU A 201 9.41 -2.20 24.36
N LEU A 202 10.39 -2.25 23.47
CA LEU A 202 11.36 -3.33 23.41
C LEU A 202 12.65 -2.90 24.10
N THR A 203 13.00 -3.56 25.20
CA THR A 203 14.30 -3.37 25.87
C THR A 203 15.24 -4.47 25.43
N VAL A 204 16.35 -4.09 24.80
CA VAL A 204 17.42 -4.99 24.36
C VAL A 204 18.63 -4.76 25.27
N LYS A 205 19.17 -5.83 25.84
CA LYS A 205 20.39 -5.80 26.66
C LYS A 205 21.51 -6.56 25.95
N TRP A 206 22.73 -6.02 26.00
CA TRP A 206 23.93 -6.70 25.55
C TRP A 206 24.79 -7.12 26.75
N ARG A 207 25.65 -8.12 26.56
CA ARG A 207 26.61 -8.54 27.59
C ARG A 207 27.73 -7.50 27.66
N ALA A 208 28.18 -7.15 28.87
CA ALA A 208 29.36 -6.30 29.03
C ALA A 208 30.61 -7.08 28.59
N ASP A 209 31.38 -6.51 27.67
CA ASP A 209 32.76 -6.92 27.40
C ASP A 209 33.66 -6.16 28.40
N GLY A 210 34.04 -6.81 29.51
CA GLY A 210 34.93 -6.27 30.56
C GLY A 210 34.28 -5.97 31.92
N ASP A 211 35.11 -5.61 32.92
CA ASP A 211 34.79 -5.39 34.37
C ASP A 211 33.75 -4.28 34.68
N SER A 212 33.16 -3.66 33.65
CA SER A 212 32.03 -2.75 33.81
C SER A 212 30.73 -3.52 34.09
N GLU A 213 30.24 -3.48 35.33
CA GLU A 213 29.05 -4.22 35.78
C GLU A 213 27.72 -3.82 35.11
N GLN A 214 27.69 -2.72 34.35
CA GLN A 214 26.50 -2.26 33.63
C GLN A 214 26.62 -2.54 32.14
N GLY A 215 25.95 -3.60 31.68
CA GLY A 215 25.82 -3.91 30.25
C GLY A 215 24.99 -2.86 29.51
N ASP A 216 25.29 -2.66 28.22
CA ASP A 216 24.58 -1.71 27.36
C ASP A 216 23.10 -2.09 27.23
N THR A 217 22.19 -1.12 27.39
CA THR A 217 20.75 -1.33 27.24
C THR A 217 20.16 -0.29 26.28
N VAL A 218 19.33 -0.74 25.33
CA VAL A 218 18.64 0.11 24.36
C VAL A 218 17.14 -0.15 24.43
N ASN A 219 16.38 0.94 24.52
CA ASN A 219 14.93 0.92 24.55
C ASN A 219 14.37 1.40 23.20
N LEU A 220 13.64 0.54 22.51
CA LEU A 220 13.02 0.81 21.22
C LEU A 220 11.51 0.91 21.37
N SER A 221 10.96 2.10 21.12
CA SER A 221 9.51 2.32 20.99
C SER A 221 9.10 2.42 19.52
N VAL A 222 7.79 2.45 19.27
CA VAL A 222 7.29 2.79 17.93
C VAL A 222 7.81 4.18 17.54
N LEU A 223 8.27 4.33 16.29
CA LEU A 223 8.96 5.49 15.71
C LEU A 223 10.36 5.79 16.27
N SER A 224 10.90 4.96 17.16
CA SER A 224 12.30 5.08 17.55
C SER A 224 13.22 4.79 16.36
N VAL A 225 14.36 5.47 16.33
CA VAL A 225 15.42 5.27 15.33
C VAL A 225 16.47 4.34 15.91
N CYS A 226 16.86 3.32 15.17
CA CYS A 226 17.91 2.39 15.56
C CYS A 226 18.93 2.17 14.43
N PRO A 227 20.23 2.04 14.77
CA PRO A 227 21.25 1.68 13.80
C PRO A 227 21.12 0.19 13.45
N VAL A 228 21.04 -0.11 12.15
CA VAL A 228 20.92 -1.48 11.64
C VAL A 228 21.99 -1.77 10.61
N GLN A 229 22.43 -3.03 10.58
CA GLN A 229 23.25 -3.57 9.51
C GLN A 229 22.38 -4.40 8.57
N LEU A 230 22.41 -4.03 7.29
CA LEU A 230 21.73 -4.72 6.22
C LEU A 230 22.69 -5.73 5.59
N THR A 231 22.27 -6.99 5.57
CA THR A 231 23.01 -8.09 4.94
C THR A 231 22.11 -8.84 3.98
N CYS A 232 22.70 -9.40 2.92
CA CYS A 232 21.97 -10.30 2.02
C CYS A 232 22.22 -11.75 2.41
N SER A 233 21.18 -12.59 2.36
CA SER A 233 21.32 -14.02 2.61
C SER A 233 22.24 -14.70 1.58
N SER A 234 23.09 -15.64 2.01
CA SER A 234 23.97 -16.38 1.10
C SER A 234 23.20 -17.24 0.09
N ARG A 235 22.04 -17.78 0.52
CA ARG A 235 21.19 -18.70 -0.26
C ARG A 235 20.16 -18.04 -1.17
N GLY A 236 20.06 -16.70 -1.20
CA GLY A 236 19.08 -16.02 -2.05
C GLY A 236 19.06 -14.50 -1.87
N PHE A 237 18.32 -13.79 -2.72
CA PHE A 237 18.21 -12.33 -2.71
C PHE A 237 17.20 -11.83 -1.67
N TYR A 238 17.48 -12.14 -0.40
CA TYR A 238 16.68 -11.69 0.74
C TYR A 238 17.53 -10.81 1.64
N VAL A 239 17.09 -9.55 1.82
CA VAL A 239 17.72 -8.58 2.71
C VAL A 239 17.30 -8.88 4.15
N LYS A 240 18.26 -8.85 5.06
CA LYS A 240 18.08 -8.98 6.50
C LYS A 240 18.60 -7.72 7.17
N ALA A 241 17.90 -7.25 8.18
CA ALA A 241 18.38 -6.21 9.08
C ALA A 241 18.75 -6.83 10.43
N GLU A 242 19.90 -6.44 10.97
CA GLU A 242 20.38 -6.81 12.29
C GLU A 242 20.67 -5.54 13.10
N LEU A 243 20.30 -5.54 14.38
CA LEU A 243 20.51 -4.40 15.28
C LEU A 243 21.99 -4.33 15.68
N LEU A 244 22.61 -3.17 15.45
CA LEU A 244 23.97 -2.91 15.90
C LEU A 244 24.00 -2.57 17.39
N SER A 245 25.04 -3.03 18.09
CA SER A 245 25.27 -2.59 19.47
C SER A 245 25.69 -1.10 19.50
N PRO A 246 25.48 -0.38 20.61
CA PRO A 246 25.89 1.02 20.73
C PRO A 246 27.37 1.26 20.37
N LYS A 247 28.27 0.36 20.81
CA LYS A 247 29.71 0.43 20.50
C LYS A 247 30.02 0.21 19.01
N GLN A 248 29.26 -0.65 18.33
CA GLN A 248 29.39 -0.87 16.88
C GLN A 248 28.81 0.30 16.06
N ALA A 249 27.84 1.02 16.61
CA ALA A 249 27.26 2.19 15.96
C ALA A 249 28.19 3.42 16.04
N GLU A 250 29.01 3.55 17.09
CA GLU A 250 29.98 4.64 17.24
C GLU A 250 31.21 4.48 16.34
N THR A 251 31.62 3.25 16.06
CA THR A 251 32.78 2.97 15.18
C THR A 251 32.50 3.30 13.71
N SER A 252 31.23 3.36 13.30
CA SER A 252 30.85 3.69 11.92
C SER A 252 30.56 5.17 11.67
N THR A 253 30.26 5.96 12.70
CA THR A 253 30.17 7.42 12.56
C THR A 253 31.55 8.06 12.36
N GLY A 254 32.62 7.41 12.84
CA GLY A 254 34.01 7.82 12.61
C GLY A 254 34.56 7.46 11.22
N SER A 255 33.91 6.58 10.47
CA SER A 255 34.30 6.15 9.12
C SER A 255 33.35 6.67 8.03
N SER A 256 32.72 7.83 8.27
CA SER A 256 32.03 8.59 7.23
C SER A 256 33.03 9.00 6.16
N CYS A 257 33.19 8.11 5.18
CA CYS A 257 33.88 8.33 3.92
C CYS A 257 33.46 9.68 3.34
N THR A 258 34.43 10.58 3.22
CA THR A 258 34.48 11.58 2.18
C THR A 258 34.16 10.92 0.84
N VAL A 259 33.04 11.29 0.23
CA VAL A 259 32.80 11.22 -1.21
C VAL A 259 32.28 12.58 -1.63
#